data_AF-A0A3S4VIK1-F1
#
_entry.id   AF-A0A3S4VIK1-F1
#
_cell.length_a   1.000
_cell.length_b   1.000
_cell.length_c   1.000
_cell.angle_alpha   90.00
_cell.angle_beta   90.00
_cell.angle_gamma   90.00
#
_symmetry.space_group_name_H-M   'P 1'
#
loop_
_entity.id
_entity.type
_entity.pdbx_description
1 polymer ?
#
loop_
_entity_poly.entity_id
_entity_poly.type
_entity_poly.pdbx_seq_one_letter_code
_entity_poly.pdbx_strand_id
1 'polypeptide(L)'
;MVVVADAGMLSASNLEALDGAGLRFIVGSRSVKAPSDLAGHFHWNGTAFDDGQIIDTITPRTARRKTCHPRSRRAEPVWDPAGSTDSWRAVWQYSRKRAVRDSATLTAQENRAKAVVDGDRPARKPRFVSASANGLSLDHKAIDRARQLVGLKGYVTNIPVSVMTPVQVIGAYHDLWHVEDSFRMAKSDLRARPIFHRLSDSIEAHLTTAFAALAVSRYLRQVTGLSVKRIVHTLAPLRSATLEINGSLHTIKPQTTPEARAIINAIESDAGH
;
A
#
# COMPACT_ATOMS: atom_id res chain seq x y z
N MET A 1 10.16 15.28 -1.87
CA MET A 1 8.96 14.52 -1.46
C MET A 1 9.10 13.06 -1.88
N VAL A 2 8.66 12.09 -1.07
CA VAL A 2 8.68 10.64 -1.40
C VAL A 2 7.24 10.12 -1.43
N VAL A 3 6.86 9.47 -2.53
CA VAL A 3 5.54 8.85 -2.72
C VAL A 3 5.62 7.36 -2.40
N VAL A 4 4.83 6.89 -1.43
CA VAL A 4 4.76 5.48 -1.07
C VAL A 4 3.41 4.91 -1.50
N ALA A 5 3.40 3.77 -2.21
CA ALA A 5 2.17 3.22 -2.77
C ALA A 5 2.15 1.70 -2.89
N ASP A 6 0.96 1.10 -2.88
CA ASP A 6 0.80 -0.34 -3.04
C ASP A 6 1.05 -0.82 -4.49
N ALA A 7 1.22 -2.14 -4.67
CA ALA A 7 1.44 -2.81 -5.95
C ALA A 7 0.32 -2.61 -6.99
N GLY A 8 -0.83 -2.05 -6.59
CA GLY A 8 -1.84 -1.56 -7.52
C GLY A 8 -1.36 -0.39 -8.39
N MET A 9 -0.45 0.45 -7.88
CA MET A 9 0.16 1.57 -8.62
C MET A 9 1.38 1.14 -9.46
N LEU A 10 1.74 -0.14 -9.45
CA LEU A 10 2.91 -0.68 -10.16
C LEU A 10 2.64 -0.84 -11.66
N SER A 11 2.52 0.26 -12.40
CA SER A 11 2.58 0.30 -13.86
C SER A 11 3.81 1.08 -14.33
N ALA A 12 4.38 0.70 -15.47
CA ALA A 12 5.55 1.40 -16.01
C ALA A 12 5.27 2.89 -16.24
N SER A 13 4.10 3.21 -16.81
CA SER A 13 3.66 4.58 -17.06
C SER A 13 3.57 5.41 -15.78
N ASN A 14 3.09 4.83 -14.68
CA ASN A 14 2.95 5.56 -13.42
C ASN A 14 4.32 5.84 -12.80
N LEU A 15 5.23 4.86 -12.83
CA LEU A 15 6.58 5.04 -12.30
C LEU A 15 7.37 6.08 -13.12
N GLU A 16 7.24 6.04 -14.45
CA GLU A 16 7.84 7.02 -15.36
C GLU A 16 7.26 8.42 -15.14
N ALA A 17 5.94 8.55 -14.92
CA ALA A 17 5.31 9.83 -14.63
C ALA A 17 5.78 10.41 -13.28
N LEU A 18 5.91 9.59 -12.25
CA LEU A 18 6.44 10.02 -10.94
C LEU A 18 7.90 10.49 -11.06
N ASP A 19 8.74 9.72 -11.76
CA ASP A 19 10.14 10.07 -11.98
C ASP A 19 10.29 11.34 -12.83
N GLY A 20 9.50 11.46 -13.91
CA GLY A 20 9.46 12.65 -14.77
C GLY A 20 8.96 13.92 -14.06
N ALA A 21 8.13 13.77 -13.02
CA ALA A 21 7.73 14.86 -12.14
C ALA A 21 8.79 15.22 -11.08
N GLY A 22 9.96 14.58 -11.09
CA GLY A 22 11.03 14.78 -10.10
C GLY A 22 10.70 14.21 -8.71
N LEU A 23 9.72 13.30 -8.62
CA LEU A 23 9.31 12.69 -7.36
C LEU A 23 10.09 11.40 -7.10
N ARG A 24 10.46 11.20 -5.84
CA ARG A 24 10.98 9.92 -5.37
C ARG A 24 9.80 8.99 -5.04
N PHE A 25 9.92 7.70 -5.29
CA PHE A 25 8.84 6.75 -5.01
C PHE A 25 9.32 5.45 -4.36
N ILE A 26 8.40 4.79 -3.64
CA ILE A 26 8.52 3.42 -3.14
C ILE A 26 7.19 2.72 -3.43
N VAL A 27 7.20 1.75 -4.33
CA VAL A 27 5.99 1.03 -4.75
C VAL A 27 6.11 -0.46 -4.49
N GLY A 28 5.07 -1.10 -3.97
CA GLY A 28 5.07 -2.55 -3.78
C GLY A 28 5.28 -3.31 -5.09
N SER A 29 6.21 -4.25 -5.12
CA SER A 29 6.39 -5.16 -6.27
C SER A 29 5.47 -6.38 -6.15
N ARG A 30 5.08 -6.94 -7.30
CA ARG A 30 4.33 -8.21 -7.36
C ARG A 30 5.33 -9.36 -7.30
N SER A 31 5.05 -10.38 -6.48
CA SER A 31 5.95 -11.55 -6.33
C SER A 31 6.27 -12.27 -7.64
N VAL A 32 5.41 -12.14 -8.68
CA VAL A 32 5.66 -12.69 -10.03
C VAL A 32 6.91 -12.11 -10.70
N LYS A 33 7.39 -10.94 -10.27
CA LYS A 33 8.64 -10.34 -10.77
C LYS A 33 9.91 -10.94 -10.13
N ALA A 34 9.82 -11.53 -8.95
CA ALA A 34 10.98 -12.05 -8.23
C ALA A 34 11.84 -13.05 -9.05
N PRO A 35 11.29 -14.00 -9.84
CA PRO A 35 12.11 -14.89 -10.66
C PRO A 35 13.02 -14.16 -11.66
N SER A 36 12.60 -12.99 -12.15
CA SER A 36 13.38 -12.17 -13.08
C SER A 36 14.39 -11.31 -12.32
N ASP A 37 13.93 -10.62 -11.28
CA ASP A 37 14.76 -9.69 -10.49
C ASP A 37 15.83 -10.42 -9.66
N LEU A 38 15.53 -11.63 -9.19
CA LEU A 38 16.38 -12.48 -8.34
C LEU A 38 17.01 -13.65 -9.13
N ALA A 39 17.02 -13.59 -10.47
CA ALA A 39 17.49 -14.69 -11.31
C ALA A 39 18.95 -15.09 -11.03
N GLY A 40 19.83 -14.11 -10.76
CA GLY A 40 21.21 -14.37 -10.38
C GLY A 40 21.34 -14.85 -8.94
N HIS A 41 20.58 -14.25 -8.01
CA HIS A 41 20.51 -14.71 -6.63
C HIS A 41 20.14 -16.19 -6.53
N PHE A 42 19.07 -16.61 -7.22
CA PHE A 42 18.61 -18.00 -7.21
C PHE A 42 19.63 -18.95 -7.83
N HIS A 43 20.43 -18.48 -8.80
CA HIS A 43 21.46 -19.31 -9.41
C HIS A 43 22.62 -19.60 -8.45
N TRP A 44 23.05 -18.61 -7.65
CA TRP A 44 24.23 -18.73 -6.80
C TRP A 44 23.93 -19.15 -5.36
N ASN A 45 22.81 -18.71 -4.80
CA ASN A 45 22.44 -18.92 -3.40
C ASN A 45 21.24 -19.87 -3.24
N GLY A 46 20.59 -20.24 -4.35
CA GLY A 46 19.39 -21.08 -4.33
C GLY A 46 18.13 -20.35 -3.87
N THR A 47 17.16 -21.10 -3.37
CA THR A 47 15.84 -20.58 -2.95
C THR A 47 15.57 -20.75 -1.46
N ALA A 48 16.61 -21.06 -0.68
CA ALA A 48 16.53 -21.13 0.77
C ALA A 48 16.87 -19.75 1.35
N PHE A 49 15.93 -19.17 2.11
CA PHE A 49 16.08 -17.84 2.70
C PHE A 49 16.05 -17.88 4.22
N ASP A 50 16.86 -17.03 4.83
CA ASP A 50 16.83 -16.77 6.27
C ASP A 50 15.75 -15.73 6.61
N ASP A 51 15.16 -15.84 7.80
CA ASP A 51 14.11 -14.90 8.21
C ASP A 51 14.65 -13.47 8.29
N GLY A 52 13.96 -12.54 7.64
CA GLY A 52 14.38 -11.14 7.55
C GLY A 52 15.46 -10.87 6.50
N GLN A 53 15.89 -11.86 5.71
CA GLN A 53 16.86 -11.65 4.63
C GLN A 53 16.37 -10.61 3.63
N ILE A 54 17.26 -9.66 3.30
CA ILE A 54 17.00 -8.58 2.34
C ILE A 54 17.96 -8.73 1.16
N ILE A 55 17.42 -8.59 -0.05
CA ILE A 55 18.17 -8.65 -1.30
C ILE A 55 17.90 -7.35 -2.06
N ASP A 56 18.94 -6.55 -2.28
CA ASP A 56 18.87 -5.30 -3.06
C ASP A 56 19.40 -5.58 -4.47
N THR A 57 18.58 -5.31 -5.48
CA THR A 57 18.83 -5.65 -6.88
C THR A 57 18.17 -4.61 -7.79
N ILE A 58 17.99 -4.94 -9.07
CA ILE A 58 17.36 -4.09 -10.08
C ILE A 58 16.23 -4.83 -10.79
N THR A 59 15.22 -4.07 -11.20
CA THR A 59 14.10 -4.56 -12.02
C THR A 59 14.00 -3.74 -13.31
N PRO A 60 13.68 -4.34 -14.47
CA PRO A 60 13.53 -3.58 -15.71
C PRO A 60 12.43 -2.52 -15.63
N ARG A 61 12.66 -1.34 -16.22
CA ARG A 61 11.62 -0.30 -16.35
C ARG A 61 10.47 -0.77 -17.23
N THR A 62 10.80 -1.42 -18.35
CA THR A 62 9.83 -1.89 -19.35
C THR A 62 9.74 -3.41 -19.40
N ALA A 63 8.53 -3.92 -19.65
CA ALA A 63 8.28 -5.36 -19.77
C ALA A 63 8.96 -6.02 -20.99
N ARG A 64 9.53 -5.23 -21.92
CA ARG A 64 10.26 -5.71 -23.09
C ARG A 64 11.57 -6.42 -22.70
N ARG A 65 12.20 -6.02 -21.59
CA ARG A 65 13.42 -6.63 -21.08
C ARG A 65 13.07 -7.65 -19.99
N LYS A 66 13.43 -8.91 -20.21
CA LYS A 66 13.07 -10.02 -19.32
C LYS A 66 13.98 -10.17 -18.11
N THR A 67 15.21 -9.68 -18.15
CA THR A 67 16.17 -9.76 -17.03
C THR A 67 17.08 -8.54 -17.00
N CYS A 68 17.32 -8.02 -15.79
CA CYS A 68 18.32 -6.99 -15.55
C CYS A 68 19.50 -7.52 -14.71
N HIS A 69 19.32 -8.63 -13.98
CA HIS A 69 20.39 -9.29 -13.25
C HIS A 69 21.10 -10.34 -14.12
N PRO A 70 22.39 -10.15 -14.49
CA PRO A 70 23.15 -11.16 -15.21
C PRO A 70 23.48 -12.36 -14.30
N ARG A 71 23.32 -13.59 -14.80
CA ARG A 71 23.68 -14.81 -14.04
C ARG A 71 25.19 -15.00 -13.88
N SER A 72 25.99 -14.32 -14.69
CA SER A 72 27.45 -14.44 -14.75
C SER A 72 28.18 -13.83 -13.56
N ARG A 73 27.51 -13.07 -12.69
CA ARG A 73 28.11 -12.44 -11.51
C ARG A 73 27.33 -12.84 -10.26
N ARG A 74 28.08 -13.14 -9.19
CA ARG A 74 27.51 -13.51 -7.87
C ARG A 74 27.08 -12.28 -7.05
N ALA A 75 27.76 -11.16 -7.20
CA ALA A 75 27.40 -9.92 -6.52
C ALA A 75 26.12 -9.33 -7.12
N GLU A 76 25.21 -8.89 -6.26
CA GLU A 76 23.99 -8.21 -6.67
C GLU A 76 24.31 -6.83 -7.29
N PRO A 77 23.60 -6.43 -8.36
CA PRO A 77 23.81 -5.15 -9.01
C PRO A 77 23.37 -4.00 -8.10
N VAL A 78 24.24 -3.01 -7.95
CA VAL A 78 23.90 -1.76 -7.28
C VAL A 78 23.23 -0.83 -8.29
N TRP A 79 21.99 -0.44 -8.00
CA TRP A 79 21.28 0.52 -8.85
C TRP A 79 21.87 1.93 -8.70
N ASP A 80 22.14 2.57 -9.83
CA ASP A 80 22.59 3.96 -9.91
C ASP A 80 21.72 4.72 -10.93
N PRO A 81 21.09 5.86 -10.56
CA PRO A 81 20.26 6.63 -11.48
C PRO A 81 21.00 7.10 -12.74
N ALA A 82 22.31 7.37 -12.67
CA ALA A 82 23.08 7.82 -13.83
C ALA A 82 23.46 6.65 -14.77
N GLY A 83 23.89 5.51 -14.22
CA GLY A 83 24.32 4.35 -15.00
C GLY A 83 23.22 3.35 -15.39
N SER A 84 22.06 3.37 -14.73
CA SER A 84 21.03 2.32 -14.81
C SER A 84 19.72 2.79 -15.46
N THR A 85 19.82 3.50 -16.60
CA THR A 85 18.68 4.16 -17.29
C THR A 85 17.52 3.24 -17.68
N ASP A 86 17.78 1.94 -17.81
CA ASP A 86 16.78 0.94 -18.24
C ASP A 86 16.14 0.16 -17.08
N SER A 87 16.52 0.46 -15.84
CA SER A 87 16.05 -0.28 -14.67
C SER A 87 15.67 0.65 -13.51
N TRP A 88 14.88 0.11 -12.59
CA TRP A 88 14.62 0.67 -11.28
C TRP A 88 15.35 -0.17 -10.22
N ARG A 89 15.59 0.42 -9.05
CA ARG A 89 16.03 -0.34 -7.90
C ARG A 89 14.89 -1.22 -7.39
N ALA A 90 15.19 -2.47 -7.06
CA ALA A 90 14.26 -3.43 -6.51
C ALA A 90 14.83 -4.01 -5.21
N VAL A 91 14.11 -3.82 -4.11
CA VAL A 91 14.43 -4.41 -2.81
C VAL A 91 13.47 -5.55 -2.56
N TRP A 92 13.99 -6.72 -2.20
CA TRP A 92 13.23 -7.90 -1.82
C TRP A 92 13.49 -8.26 -0.38
N GLN A 93 12.45 -8.64 0.36
CA GLN A 93 12.54 -9.14 1.71
C GLN A 93 11.85 -10.50 1.80
N TYR A 94 12.53 -11.46 2.44
CA TYR A 94 11.91 -12.69 2.88
C TYR A 94 11.43 -12.57 4.32
N SER A 95 10.24 -13.12 4.60
CA SER A 95 9.71 -13.25 5.96
C SER A 95 9.08 -14.62 6.17
N ARG A 96 9.50 -15.32 7.21
CA ARG A 96 8.95 -16.62 7.61
C ARG A 96 7.48 -16.51 7.99
N LYS A 97 7.08 -15.44 8.70
CA LYS A 97 5.66 -15.17 9.02
C LYS A 97 4.80 -15.01 7.76
N ARG A 98 5.35 -14.38 6.71
CA ARG A 98 4.68 -14.27 5.42
C ARG A 98 4.64 -15.63 4.72
N ALA A 99 5.75 -16.36 4.72
CA ALA A 99 5.86 -17.68 4.11
C ALA A 99 4.78 -18.64 4.63
N VAL A 100 4.56 -18.71 5.95
CA VAL A 100 3.51 -19.55 6.55
C VAL A 100 2.11 -19.19 6.02
N ARG A 101 1.78 -17.90 5.95
CA ARG A 101 0.46 -17.43 5.46
C ARG A 101 0.28 -17.66 3.97
N ASP A 102 1.32 -17.37 3.19
CA ASP A 102 1.31 -17.54 1.74
C ASP A 102 1.20 -19.03 1.38
N SER A 103 1.91 -19.91 2.10
CA SER A 103 1.80 -21.36 1.96
C SER A 103 0.39 -21.86 2.23
N ALA A 104 -0.24 -21.45 3.34
CA ALA A 104 -1.62 -21.84 3.63
C ALA A 104 -2.59 -21.40 2.52
N THR A 105 -2.41 -20.18 2.01
CA THR A 105 -3.20 -19.65 0.89
C THR A 105 -2.96 -20.45 -0.40
N LEU A 106 -1.71 -20.82 -0.67
CA LEU A 106 -1.33 -21.59 -1.84
C LEU A 106 -1.88 -23.02 -1.78
N THR A 107 -1.79 -23.70 -0.64
CA THR A 107 -2.39 -25.01 -0.40
C THR A 107 -3.91 -24.96 -0.62
N ALA A 108 -4.58 -23.93 -0.12
CA ALA A 108 -6.02 -23.75 -0.36
C ALA A 108 -6.34 -23.55 -1.86
N GLN A 109 -5.49 -22.84 -2.62
CA GLN A 109 -5.65 -22.69 -4.07
C GLN A 109 -5.41 -24.00 -4.82
N GLU A 110 -4.39 -24.77 -4.42
CA GLU A 110 -4.09 -26.08 -4.99
C GLU A 110 -5.24 -27.08 -4.73
N ASN A 111 -5.78 -27.13 -3.52
CA ASN A 111 -6.92 -28.00 -3.19
C ASN A 111 -8.18 -27.63 -3.99
N ARG A 112 -8.40 -26.33 -4.25
CA ARG A 112 -9.48 -25.88 -5.14
C ARG A 112 -9.24 -26.31 -6.58
N ALA A 113 -7.99 -26.25 -7.05
CA ALA A 113 -7.63 -26.70 -8.39
C ALA A 113 -7.86 -28.22 -8.55
N LYS A 114 -7.46 -29.02 -7.57
CA LYS A 114 -7.72 -30.47 -7.50
C LYS A 114 -9.21 -30.78 -7.59
N ALA A 115 -10.02 -30.20 -6.70
CA ALA A 115 -11.47 -30.40 -6.70
C ALA A 115 -12.17 -30.02 -8.02
N VAL A 116 -11.63 -29.08 -8.80
CA VAL A 116 -12.17 -28.73 -10.13
C VAL A 116 -11.75 -29.73 -11.20
N VAL A 117 -10.54 -30.28 -11.11
CA VAL A 117 -10.08 -31.36 -12.02
C VAL A 117 -10.84 -32.65 -11.74
N ASP A 118 -11.11 -32.95 -10.46
CA ASP A 118 -11.81 -34.15 -10.01
C ASP A 118 -13.33 -34.10 -10.29
N GLY A 119 -13.87 -32.95 -10.68
CA GLY A 119 -15.28 -32.77 -11.06
C GLY A 119 -16.23 -32.37 -9.92
N ASP A 120 -15.72 -32.15 -8.70
CA ASP A 120 -16.52 -31.82 -7.51
C ASP A 120 -17.12 -30.40 -7.52
N ARG A 121 -16.65 -29.50 -8.41
CA ARG A 121 -17.09 -28.09 -8.47
C ARG A 121 -17.17 -27.54 -9.90
N PRO A 122 -18.17 -26.69 -10.22
CA PRO A 122 -18.36 -26.17 -11.57
C PRO A 122 -17.30 -25.16 -12.05
N ALA A 123 -17.26 -25.03 -13.39
CA ALA A 123 -16.13 -24.74 -14.28
C ALA A 123 -15.57 -23.31 -14.35
N ARG A 124 -15.52 -22.54 -13.26
CA ARG A 124 -14.64 -21.33 -13.30
C ARG A 124 -13.21 -21.79 -13.10
N LYS A 125 -12.44 -21.89 -14.20
CA LYS A 125 -11.02 -22.29 -14.21
C LYS A 125 -10.22 -21.58 -13.11
N PRO A 126 -9.94 -22.24 -11.98
CA PRO A 126 -9.20 -21.63 -10.90
C PRO A 126 -7.71 -21.55 -11.28
N ARG A 127 -6.94 -20.78 -10.50
CA ARG A 127 -5.48 -20.73 -10.63
C ARG A 127 -4.91 -22.15 -10.50
N PHE A 128 -3.91 -22.48 -11.31
CA PHE A 128 -3.24 -23.81 -11.38
C PHE A 128 -3.99 -24.92 -12.11
N VAL A 129 -5.06 -24.61 -12.85
CA VAL A 129 -5.68 -25.56 -13.78
C VAL A 129 -5.22 -25.24 -15.20
N SER A 130 -4.73 -26.25 -15.92
CA SER A 130 -4.53 -26.25 -17.36
C SER A 130 -5.72 -26.93 -18.04
N ALA A 131 -6.13 -26.39 -19.19
CA ALA A 131 -7.16 -27.00 -20.02
C ALA A 131 -6.48 -27.50 -21.30
N SER A 132 -6.77 -28.72 -21.70
CA SER A 132 -6.27 -29.35 -22.92
C SER A 132 -7.42 -30.05 -23.66
N ALA A 133 -7.16 -30.52 -24.89
CA ALA A 133 -8.15 -31.30 -25.65
C ALA A 133 -8.62 -32.56 -24.89
N ASN A 134 -7.80 -33.08 -23.97
CA ASN A 134 -8.08 -34.27 -23.16
C ASN A 134 -8.70 -33.95 -21.77
N GLY A 135 -9.15 -32.71 -21.55
CA GLY A 135 -9.77 -32.28 -20.30
C GLY A 135 -8.92 -31.34 -19.44
N LEU A 136 -9.33 -31.20 -18.18
CA LEU A 136 -8.67 -30.35 -17.19
C LEU A 136 -7.54 -31.12 -16.49
N SER A 137 -6.42 -30.45 -16.25
CA SER A 137 -5.27 -31.01 -15.53
C SER A 137 -4.64 -29.95 -14.63
N LEU A 138 -3.78 -30.38 -13.69
CA LEU A 138 -3.06 -29.46 -12.81
C LEU A 138 -1.79 -28.93 -13.48
N ASP A 139 -1.58 -27.62 -13.39
CA ASP A 139 -0.34 -26.95 -13.80
C ASP A 139 0.70 -27.02 -12.68
N HIS A 140 1.38 -28.16 -12.59
CA HIS A 140 2.44 -28.39 -11.61
C HIS A 140 3.57 -27.35 -11.71
N LYS A 141 3.93 -26.92 -12.93
CA LYS A 141 4.97 -25.91 -13.14
C LYS A 141 4.58 -24.55 -12.56
N ALA A 142 3.30 -24.17 -12.61
CA ALA A 142 2.83 -22.95 -11.98
C ALA A 142 2.78 -23.07 -10.45
N ILE A 143 2.46 -24.26 -9.91
CA ILE A 143 2.48 -24.53 -8.47
C ILE A 143 3.92 -24.41 -7.94
N ASP A 144 4.88 -25.08 -8.58
CA ASP A 144 6.28 -25.07 -8.15
C ASP A 144 6.87 -23.66 -8.18
N ARG A 145 6.58 -22.90 -9.24
CA ARG A 145 6.96 -21.48 -9.32
C ARG A 145 6.32 -20.65 -8.21
N ALA A 146 5.05 -20.91 -7.87
CA ALA A 146 4.40 -20.19 -6.78
C ALA A 146 5.03 -20.54 -5.41
N ARG A 147 5.39 -21.81 -5.19
CA ARG A 147 6.05 -22.30 -3.96
C ARG A 147 7.43 -21.66 -3.78
N GLN A 148 8.21 -21.51 -4.84
CA GLN A 148 9.53 -20.85 -4.80
C GLN A 148 9.47 -19.37 -4.38
N LEU A 149 8.31 -18.73 -4.55
CA LEU A 149 8.12 -17.30 -4.30
C LEU A 149 7.43 -16.99 -2.97
N VAL A 150 7.10 -18.03 -2.21
CA VAL A 150 6.45 -17.93 -0.89
C VAL A 150 7.34 -17.10 0.05
N GLY A 151 6.73 -16.15 0.76
CA GLY A 151 7.44 -15.35 1.76
C GLY A 151 8.25 -14.18 1.21
N LEU A 152 8.44 -14.08 -0.11
CA LEU A 152 9.11 -12.95 -0.76
C LEU A 152 8.13 -11.80 -1.02
N LYS A 153 8.52 -10.60 -0.59
CA LYS A 153 7.86 -9.33 -0.92
C LYS A 153 8.89 -8.38 -1.51
N GLY A 154 8.56 -7.79 -2.66
CA GLY A 154 9.42 -6.83 -3.33
C GLY A 154 8.90 -5.41 -3.22
N TYR A 155 9.80 -4.46 -3.45
CA TYR A 155 9.58 -3.01 -3.43
C TYR A 155 10.41 -2.41 -4.56
N VAL A 156 9.82 -1.52 -5.35
CA VAL A 156 10.48 -0.83 -6.47
C VAL A 156 10.63 0.65 -6.14
N THR A 157 11.81 1.20 -6.37
CA THR A 157 12.13 2.59 -6.04
C THR A 157 13.10 3.22 -7.04
N ASN A 158 13.04 4.54 -7.19
CA ASN A 158 14.06 5.36 -7.86
C ASN A 158 15.02 6.05 -6.86
N ILE A 159 15.04 5.60 -5.60
CA ILE A 159 15.92 6.15 -4.56
C ILE A 159 17.20 5.32 -4.50
N PRO A 160 18.39 5.93 -4.70
CA PRO A 160 19.65 5.20 -4.65
C PRO A 160 19.99 4.74 -3.23
N VAL A 161 20.82 3.70 -3.12
CA VAL A 161 21.23 3.11 -1.82
C VAL A 161 21.94 4.10 -0.91
N SER A 162 22.66 5.07 -1.46
CA SER A 162 23.33 6.14 -0.73
C SER A 162 22.37 7.11 -0.04
N VAL A 163 21.13 7.23 -0.55
CA VAL A 163 20.10 8.12 0.02
C VAL A 163 19.18 7.36 0.96
N MET A 164 18.83 6.12 0.64
CA MET A 164 17.96 5.31 1.48
C MET A 164 18.38 3.84 1.43
N THR A 165 18.66 3.27 2.59
CA THR A 165 19.04 1.85 2.73
C THR A 165 17.84 0.93 2.44
N PRO A 166 18.08 -0.35 2.09
CA PRO A 166 17.00 -1.32 1.87
C PRO A 166 16.03 -1.43 3.06
N VAL A 167 16.57 -1.39 4.29
CA VAL A 167 15.79 -1.44 5.53
C VAL A 167 14.85 -0.25 5.64
N GLN A 168 15.33 0.96 5.32
CA GLN A 168 14.50 2.17 5.34
C GLN A 168 13.43 2.15 4.24
N VAL A 169 13.72 1.62 3.05
CA VAL A 169 12.72 1.45 1.98
C VAL A 169 11.58 0.56 2.45
N ILE A 170 11.91 -0.57 3.10
CA ILE A 170 10.93 -1.52 3.65
C ILE A 170 10.13 -0.86 4.77
N GLY A 171 10.79 -0.15 5.69
CA GLY A 171 10.13 0.59 6.78
C GLY A 171 9.14 1.64 6.27
N ALA A 172 9.57 2.50 5.35
CA ALA A 172 8.72 3.52 4.75
C ALA A 172 7.50 2.94 4.03
N TYR A 173 7.65 1.77 3.37
CA TYR A 173 6.49 1.07 2.81
C TYR A 173 5.59 0.48 3.89
N HIS A 174 6.14 -0.07 4.97
CA HIS A 174 5.32 -0.58 6.07
C HIS A 174 4.46 0.53 6.67
N ASP A 175 4.99 1.74 6.82
CA ASP A 175 4.25 2.91 7.33
C ASP A 175 3.03 3.31 6.47
N LEU A 176 2.88 2.75 5.26
CA LEU A 176 1.65 2.88 4.46
C LEU A 176 0.41 2.40 5.23
N TRP A 177 0.55 1.48 6.19
CA TRP A 177 -0.56 1.06 7.04
C TRP A 177 -1.18 2.22 7.83
N HIS A 178 -0.40 3.23 8.23
CA HIS A 178 -0.94 4.42 8.91
C HIS A 178 -1.84 5.23 7.97
N VAL A 179 -1.50 5.24 6.68
CA VAL A 179 -2.31 5.87 5.63
C VAL A 179 -3.58 5.05 5.40
N GLU A 180 -3.49 3.72 5.31
CA GLU A 180 -4.65 2.84 5.19
C GLU A 180 -5.60 2.96 6.39
N ASP A 181 -5.07 3.02 7.61
CA ASP A 181 -5.86 3.22 8.82
C ASP A 181 -6.62 4.54 8.77
N SER A 182 -5.96 5.59 8.30
CA SER A 182 -6.57 6.91 8.09
C SER A 182 -7.65 6.92 7.01
N PHE A 183 -7.44 6.23 5.90
CA PHE A 183 -8.49 6.05 4.89
C PHE A 183 -9.65 5.19 5.39
N ARG A 184 -9.38 4.19 6.25
CA ARG A 184 -10.43 3.38 6.88
C ARG A 184 -11.27 4.23 7.83
N MET A 185 -10.63 5.04 8.67
CA MET A 185 -11.32 6.03 9.50
C MET A 185 -12.14 7.00 8.64
N ALA A 186 -11.59 7.53 7.55
CA ALA A 186 -12.34 8.42 6.66
C ALA A 186 -13.58 7.74 6.05
N LYS A 187 -13.51 6.44 5.74
CA LYS A 187 -14.65 5.67 5.19
C LYS A 187 -15.76 5.41 6.22
N SER A 188 -15.41 5.08 7.47
CA SER A 188 -16.39 4.79 8.52
C SER A 188 -16.92 6.05 9.18
N ASP A 189 -16.03 6.98 9.51
CA ASP A 189 -16.30 8.12 10.37
C ASP A 189 -16.63 9.37 9.55
N LEU A 190 -15.91 9.59 8.44
CA LEU A 190 -16.14 10.73 7.54
C LEU A 190 -17.06 10.40 6.35
N ARG A 191 -17.57 9.17 6.28
CA ARG A 191 -18.42 8.66 5.18
C ARG A 191 -17.84 8.94 3.78
N ALA A 192 -16.52 9.04 3.65
CA ALA A 192 -15.81 9.21 2.38
C ALA A 192 -15.80 7.90 1.57
N ARG A 193 -16.99 7.40 1.21
CA ARG A 193 -17.14 6.24 0.34
C ARG A 193 -16.99 6.66 -1.12
N PRO A 194 -16.58 5.76 -2.02
CA PRO A 194 -16.56 6.06 -3.45
C PRO A 194 -17.96 6.44 -3.91
N ILE A 195 -18.18 7.73 -4.10
CA ILE A 195 -19.33 8.27 -4.82
C ILE A 195 -18.94 8.17 -6.29
N PHE A 196 -19.82 7.65 -7.14
CA PHE A 196 -19.56 7.46 -8.57
C PHE A 196 -19.48 8.81 -9.30
N HIS A 197 -18.44 9.58 -9.01
CA HIS A 197 -18.09 10.80 -9.69
C HIS A 197 -17.44 10.41 -11.02
N ARG A 198 -18.00 10.90 -12.13
CA ARG A 198 -17.48 10.67 -13.49
C ARG A 198 -16.71 11.88 -14.04
N LEU A 199 -16.88 13.05 -13.42
CA LEU A 199 -16.24 14.31 -13.80
C LEU A 199 -15.01 14.54 -12.94
N SER A 200 -13.90 14.99 -13.57
CA SER A 200 -12.63 15.27 -12.90
C SER A 200 -12.80 16.21 -11.70
N ASP A 201 -13.47 17.35 -11.91
CA ASP A 201 -13.68 18.36 -10.86
C ASP A 201 -14.43 17.82 -9.66
N SER A 202 -15.39 16.92 -9.90
CA SER A 202 -16.15 16.28 -8.83
C SER A 202 -15.32 15.26 -8.04
N ILE A 203 -14.36 14.60 -8.70
CA ILE A 203 -13.38 13.72 -8.04
C ILE A 203 -12.44 14.57 -7.20
N GLU A 204 -11.91 15.65 -7.75
CA GLU A 204 -10.97 16.54 -7.07
C GLU A 204 -11.60 17.21 -5.85
N ALA A 205 -12.81 17.76 -5.98
CA ALA A 205 -13.53 18.38 -4.86
C ALA A 205 -13.82 17.37 -3.74
N HIS A 206 -14.26 16.16 -4.09
CA HIS A 206 -14.53 15.11 -3.11
C HIS A 206 -13.27 14.65 -2.38
N LEU A 207 -12.19 14.38 -3.13
CA LEU A 207 -10.90 14.00 -2.56
C LEU A 207 -10.36 15.12 -1.65
N THR A 208 -10.40 16.37 -2.10
CA THR A 208 -9.95 17.53 -1.33
C THR A 208 -10.71 17.64 0.00
N THR A 209 -12.04 17.52 -0.04
CA THR A 209 -12.88 17.57 1.16
C THR A 209 -12.59 16.40 2.10
N ALA A 210 -12.44 15.19 1.57
CA ALA A 210 -12.11 14.01 2.36
C ALA A 210 -10.72 14.10 3.00
N PHE A 211 -9.72 14.61 2.27
CA PHE A 211 -8.37 14.84 2.78
C PHE A 211 -8.34 15.93 3.85
N ALA A 212 -9.04 17.05 3.65
CA ALA A 212 -9.16 18.11 4.64
C ALA A 212 -9.82 17.59 5.93
N ALA A 213 -10.93 16.87 5.80
CA ALA A 213 -11.61 16.26 6.94
C ALA A 213 -10.73 15.23 7.66
N LEU A 214 -9.91 14.46 6.93
CA LEU A 214 -8.95 13.54 7.51
C LEU A 214 -7.82 14.27 8.26
N ALA A 215 -7.29 15.35 7.69
CA ALA A 215 -6.25 16.16 8.32
C ALA A 215 -6.75 16.77 9.64
N VAL A 216 -7.94 17.38 9.63
CA VAL A 216 -8.61 17.90 10.83
C VAL A 216 -8.82 16.76 11.84
N SER A 217 -9.31 15.60 11.39
CA SER A 217 -9.53 14.45 12.26
C SER A 217 -8.24 13.94 12.93
N ARG A 218 -7.12 13.89 12.20
CA ARG A 218 -5.82 13.50 12.75
C ARG A 218 -5.32 14.50 13.78
N TYR A 219 -5.39 15.80 13.47
CA TYR A 219 -5.03 16.86 14.41
C TYR A 219 -5.85 16.75 15.70
N LEU A 220 -7.18 16.66 15.58
CA LEU A 220 -8.07 16.52 16.73
C LEU A 220 -7.74 15.28 17.59
N ARG A 221 -7.40 14.15 16.97
CA ARG A 221 -6.94 12.96 17.70
C ARG A 221 -5.61 13.19 18.42
N GLN A 222 -4.67 13.88 17.78
CA GLN A 222 -3.35 14.14 18.34
C GLN A 222 -3.44 15.03 19.58
N VAL A 223 -4.20 16.11 19.53
CA VAL A 223 -4.30 17.07 20.64
C VAL A 223 -5.22 16.60 21.77
N THR A 224 -6.27 15.84 21.46
CA THR A 224 -7.23 15.38 22.48
C THR A 224 -6.96 13.97 23.02
N GLY A 225 -6.23 13.13 22.28
CA GLY A 225 -6.09 11.70 22.56
C GLY A 225 -7.37 10.87 22.38
N LEU A 226 -8.51 11.48 22.00
CA LEU A 226 -9.80 10.80 21.85
C LEU A 226 -9.98 10.26 20.43
N SER A 227 -10.97 9.37 20.22
CA SER A 227 -11.35 8.93 18.89
C SER A 227 -12.20 9.99 18.16
N VAL A 228 -12.08 10.09 16.84
CA VAL A 228 -12.86 11.05 16.01
C VAL A 228 -14.35 10.90 16.27
N LYS A 229 -14.85 9.65 16.34
CA LYS A 229 -16.25 9.36 16.67
C LYS A 229 -16.69 9.98 17.99
N ARG A 230 -15.87 9.89 19.05
CA ARG A 230 -16.17 10.47 20.37
C ARG A 230 -16.17 11.99 20.30
N ILE A 231 -15.18 12.58 19.63
CA ILE A 231 -15.09 14.03 19.43
C ILE A 231 -16.32 14.55 18.70
N VAL A 232 -16.69 13.94 17.57
CA VAL A 232 -17.88 14.32 16.79
C VAL A 232 -19.15 14.14 17.62
N HIS A 233 -19.32 13.03 18.33
CA HIS A 233 -20.50 12.81 19.17
C HIS A 233 -20.64 13.84 20.31
N THR A 234 -19.53 14.25 20.90
CA THR A 234 -19.52 15.24 21.99
C THR A 234 -19.71 16.67 21.49
N LEU A 235 -19.14 17.03 20.34
CA LEU A 235 -19.19 18.41 19.83
C LEU A 235 -20.36 18.69 18.87
N ALA A 236 -20.81 17.73 18.05
CA ALA A 236 -21.87 17.95 17.06
C ALA A 236 -23.22 18.44 17.63
N PRO A 237 -23.63 18.08 18.86
CA PRO A 237 -24.84 18.63 19.46
C PRO A 237 -24.74 20.10 19.90
N LEU A 238 -23.53 20.67 20.01
CA LEU A 238 -23.33 22.04 20.45
C LEU A 238 -23.86 23.00 19.38
N ARG A 239 -24.81 23.85 19.76
CA ARG A 239 -25.40 24.86 18.87
C ARG A 239 -25.28 26.24 19.51
N SER A 240 -24.80 27.20 18.73
CA SER A 240 -24.93 28.63 19.03
C SER A 240 -26.13 29.19 18.28
N ALA A 241 -26.80 30.19 18.87
CA ALA A 241 -27.88 30.92 18.21
C ALA A 241 -27.54 32.41 18.17
N THR A 242 -27.73 33.05 17.03
CA THR A 242 -27.65 34.50 16.91
C THR A 242 -29.07 35.05 16.90
N LEU A 243 -29.41 35.85 17.90
CA LEU A 243 -30.70 36.49 18.05
C LEU A 243 -30.56 37.98 17.77
N GLU A 244 -31.53 38.56 17.06
CA GLU A 244 -31.64 40.00 16.92
C GLU A 244 -32.72 40.50 17.89
N ILE A 245 -32.34 41.40 18.80
CA ILE A 245 -33.26 42.03 19.75
C ILE A 245 -33.10 43.54 19.59
N ASN A 246 -34.19 44.23 19.22
CA ASN A 246 -34.22 45.68 19.03
C ASN A 246 -33.11 46.23 18.11
N GLY A 247 -32.80 45.53 17.02
CA GLY A 247 -31.75 45.91 16.07
C GLY A 247 -30.31 45.59 16.50
N SER A 248 -30.13 44.93 17.65
CA SER A 248 -28.81 44.48 18.13
C SER A 248 -28.68 42.95 18.01
N LEU A 249 -27.59 42.49 17.41
CA LEU A 249 -27.26 41.06 17.28
C LEU A 249 -26.60 40.54 18.56
N HIS A 250 -27.20 39.52 19.17
CA HIS A 250 -26.70 38.80 20.34
C HIS A 250 -26.38 37.36 19.99
N THR A 251 -25.16 36.89 20.28
CA THR A 251 -24.77 35.49 20.08
C THR A 251 -24.85 34.72 21.40
N ILE A 252 -25.74 33.73 21.46
CA ILE A 252 -25.84 32.78 22.57
C ILE A 252 -24.83 31.66 22.34
N LYS A 253 -23.89 31.53 23.30
CA LYS A 253 -22.91 30.44 23.29
C LYS A 253 -23.57 29.10 23.65
N PRO A 254 -23.10 27.97 23.08
CA PRO A 254 -23.62 26.66 23.42
C PRO A 254 -23.34 26.33 24.90
N GLN A 255 -24.29 25.64 25.54
CA GLN A 255 -24.02 25.01 26.83
C GLN A 255 -23.04 23.85 26.64
N THR A 256 -21.84 23.96 27.21
CA THR A 256 -20.79 22.96 27.09
C THR A 256 -20.77 22.03 28.29
N THR A 257 -20.77 20.73 28.04
CA THR A 257 -20.46 19.72 29.07
C THR A 257 -18.99 19.81 29.48
N PRO A 258 -18.59 19.29 30.67
CA PRO A 258 -17.18 19.27 31.08
C PRO A 258 -16.28 18.58 30.06
N GLU A 259 -16.74 17.50 29.44
CA GLU A 259 -16.02 16.78 28.39
C GLU A 259 -15.87 17.62 27.12
N ALA A 260 -16.94 18.29 26.66
CA ALA A 260 -16.87 19.19 25.52
C ALA A 260 -15.88 20.34 25.75
N ARG A 261 -15.85 20.88 26.98
CA ARG A 261 -14.93 21.95 27.36
C ARG A 261 -13.48 21.49 27.39
N ALA A 262 -13.22 20.28 27.88
CA ALA A 262 -11.87 19.70 27.85
C ALA A 262 -11.37 19.51 26.41
N ILE A 263 -12.24 19.04 25.50
CA ILE A 263 -11.92 18.91 24.08
C ILE A 263 -11.60 20.28 23.45
N ILE A 264 -12.44 21.29 23.67
CA ILE A 264 -12.23 22.65 23.13
C ILE A 264 -10.91 23.24 23.65
N ASN A 265 -10.67 23.14 24.96
CA ASN A 265 -9.44 23.68 25.57
C ASN A 265 -8.19 23.01 24.99
N ALA A 266 -8.21 21.68 24.77
CA ALA A 266 -7.08 20.97 24.18
C ALA A 266 -6.80 21.40 22.73
N ILE A 267 -7.84 21.77 21.98
CA ILE A 267 -7.70 22.31 20.61
C ILE A 267 -7.13 23.73 20.64
N GLU A 268 -7.59 24.56 21.56
CA GLU A 268 -7.17 25.96 21.69
C GLU A 268 -5.75 26.11 22.26
N SER A 269 -5.33 25.21 23.16
CA SER A 269 -4.00 25.26 23.78
C SER A 269 -2.86 24.96 22.80
N ASP A 270 -3.12 24.14 21.77
CA ASP A 270 -2.11 23.77 20.77
C ASP A 270 -2.07 24.76 19.58
N ALA A 271 -3.16 25.51 19.35
CA ALA A 271 -3.25 26.51 18.28
C ALA A 271 -2.41 27.80 18.55
N GLY A 272 -1.78 27.91 19.72
CA GLY A 272 -0.96 29.05 20.15
C GLY A 272 0.55 28.88 19.94
N HIS A 273 0.99 27.86 19.22
CA HIS A 273 2.40 27.61 18.87
C HIS A 273 2.65 27.63 17.37
#